data_AF-A0AAW1BW71-F1
#
_entry.id   AF-A0AAW1BW71-F1
#
_cell.length_a   1.000
_cell.length_b   1.000
_cell.length_c   1.000
_cell.angle_alpha   90.00
_cell.angle_beta   90.00
_cell.angle_gamma   90.00
#
_symmetry.space_group_name_H-M   'P 1'
#
loop_
_entity.id
_entity.type
_entity.pdbx_description
1 polymer ?
#
loop_
_entity_poly.entity_id
_entity_poly.type
_entity_poly.pdbx_seq_one_letter_code
_entity_poly.pdbx_strand_id
1 'polypeptide(L)' 'MLLRSTQLSKFELMIVWKIQVDEKGNIIPFLDVLNKIPLQGALADKFASDAPQGFRSLLHVIGIEASIETLINLISED' A
#
# COMPACT_ATOMS: atom_id res chain seq x y z
N MET A 1 -1.15 8.25 -5.20
CA MET A 1 -2.61 8.26 -5.06
C MET A 1 -2.97 8.10 -3.59
N LEU A 2 -3.93 8.88 -3.07
CA LEU A 2 -4.38 8.79 -1.68
C LEU A 2 -5.74 8.12 -1.63
N LEU A 3 -5.86 7.12 -0.77
CA LEU A 3 -7.08 6.38 -0.47
C LEU A 3 -7.48 6.68 0.97
N ARG A 4 -8.75 7.00 1.18
CA ARG A 4 -9.32 7.33 2.48
C ARG A 4 -10.52 6.43 2.71
N SER A 5 -10.57 5.80 3.88
CA SER A 5 -11.79 5.10 4.28
C SER A 5 -12.88 6.14 4.60
N THR A 6 -14.08 5.90 4.09
CA THR A 6 -15.27 6.70 4.44
C THR A 6 -15.75 6.42 5.86
N GLN A 7 -15.43 5.24 6.40
CA GLN A 7 -15.83 4.79 7.73
C GLN A 7 -14.77 5.15 8.79
N LEU A 8 -13.49 4.89 8.47
CA LEU A 8 -12.36 5.20 9.35
C LEU A 8 -11.72 6.51 8.91
N SER A 9 -12.24 7.63 9.38
CA SER A 9 -11.80 8.99 8.99
C SER A 9 -10.32 9.29 9.27
N LYS A 10 -9.66 8.51 10.13
CA LYS A 10 -8.22 8.60 10.41
C LYS A 10 -7.38 7.61 9.59
N PHE A 11 -8.02 6.76 8.78
CA PHE A 11 -7.36 5.71 8.01
C PHE A 11 -7.05 6.21 6.58
N GLU A 12 -5.77 6.45 6.33
CA GLU A 12 -5.26 6.89 5.04
C GLU A 12 -4.19 5.91 4.52
N LEU A 13 -4.39 5.44 3.29
CA LEU A 13 -3.40 4.68 2.52
C LEU A 13 -2.92 5.51 1.34
N MET A 14 -1.61 5.52 1.12
CA MET A 14 -1.01 6.22 -0.01
C MET A 14 -0.32 5.21 -0.92
N ILE A 15 -0.85 5.03 -2.13
CA ILE A 15 -0.16 4.30 -3.19
C ILE A 15 0.92 5.24 -3.74
N VAL A 16 2.16 4.77 -3.70
CA VAL A 16 3.35 5.49 -4.16
C VAL A 16 4.04 4.74 -5.28
N TRP A 17 4.63 5.49 -6.20
CA TRP A 17 5.59 4.96 -7.15
C TRP A 17 6.98 5.13 -6.54
N LYS A 18 7.66 4.01 -6.31
CA LYS A 18 9.05 3.99 -5.85
C LYS A 18 9.97 3.68 -7.02
N ILE A 19 11.10 4.35 -7.04
CA ILE A 19 12.17 4.11 -8.02
C ILE A 19 13.35 3.60 -7.23
N GLN A 20 13.75 2.36 -7.49
CA GLN A 20 15.02 1.84 -7.02
C GLN A 20 16.01 1.88 -8.17
N VAL A 21 17.24 2.27 -7.86
CA VAL A 21 18.36 2.20 -8.78
C VAL A 21 19.28 1.10 -8.28
N ASP A 22 19.58 0.11 -9.12
CA ASP A 22 20.51 -0.96 -8.76
C ASP A 22 21.97 -0.49 -8.88
N GLU A 23 22.90 -1.34 -8.46
CA GLU A 23 24.35 -1.05 -8.48
C GLU A 23 24.90 -0.80 -9.90
N LYS A 24 24.18 -1.23 -10.94
CA LYS A 24 24.53 -1.03 -12.35
C LYS A 24 23.90 0.23 -12.94
N GLY A 25 23.10 0.95 -12.16
CA GLY A 25 22.34 2.12 -12.62
C GLY A 25 21.02 1.79 -13.30
N ASN A 26 20.54 0.54 -13.25
CA ASN A 26 19.23 0.20 -13.81
C ASN A 26 18.13 0.79 -12.92
N ILE A 27 17.12 1.39 -13.58
CA ILE A 27 15.94 1.94 -12.93
C ILE A 27 14.88 0.84 -12.82
N ILE A 28 14.52 0.49 -11.59
CA ILE A 28 13.48 -0.49 -11.27
C ILE A 28 12.30 0.26 -10.65
N PRO A 29 11.26 0.58 -11.43
CA PRO A 29 10.05 1.19 -10.92
C PRO A 29 9.16 0.12 -10.25
N PHE A 30 8.58 0.45 -9.10
CA PHE A 30 7.55 -0.40 -8.50
C PHE A 30 6.51 0.43 -7.75
N LEU A 31 5.28 -0.10 -7.71
CA LEU A 31 4.21 0.44 -6.90
C LEU A 31 4.29 -0.14 -5.49
N ASP A 32 3.97 0.69 -4.51
CA ASP A 32 3.95 0.30 -3.11
C ASP A 32 2.86 1.07 -2.35
N VAL A 33 2.52 0.60 -1.16
CA VAL A 33 1.59 1.31 -0.27
C VAL A 33 2.32 1.83 0.96
N LEU A 34 1.99 3.05 1.38
CA LEU A 34 2.41 3.66 2.63
C LEU A 34 1.19 3.96 3.48
N ASN A 35 1.22 3.56 4.75
CA ASN A 35 0.22 4.00 5.72
C ASN A 35 0.54 5.45 6.15
N LYS A 36 -0.48 6.32 6.17
CA LYS A 36 -0.35 7.70 6.68
C LYS A 36 -0.89 7.86 8.10
N ILE A 37 -1.31 6.78 8.74
CA ILE A 37 -2.00 6.80 10.03
C ILE A 37 -0.97 6.77 11.15
N PRO A 38 -1.13 7.62 12.18
CA PRO A 38 -0.48 7.39 13.46
C PRO A 38 -1.29 6.33 14.21
N LEU A 39 -1.24 5.07 13.77
CA LEU A 39 -1.57 3.99 14.69
C LEU A 39 -0.48 4.05 15.77
N GLN A 40 -0.85 4.22 17.03
CA GLN A 40 0.09 4.14 18.13
C GLN A 40 0.06 2.71 18.69
N GLY A 41 1.23 2.12 18.91
CA GLY A 41 1.38 0.79 19.50
C GLY A 41 1.55 -0.35 18.48
N ALA A 42 1.67 -1.57 18.98
CA ALA A 42 2.17 -2.73 18.23
C ALA A 42 1.35 -3.13 16.97
N LEU A 43 0.07 -2.78 16.91
CA LEU A 43 -0.77 -3.00 15.71
C LEU A 43 -0.36 -2.07 14.54
N ALA A 44 0.12 -0.86 14.86
CA ALA A 44 0.67 0.07 13.88
C ALA A 44 1.88 -0.51 13.17
N ASP A 45 2.80 -1.06 13.98
CA ASP A 45 4.08 -1.55 13.52
C ASP A 45 3.90 -2.78 12.63
N LYS A 46 3.02 -3.70 13.03
CA LYS A 46 2.66 -4.87 12.21
C LYS A 46 2.00 -4.46 10.90
N PHE A 47 1.06 -3.52 10.94
CA PHE A 47 0.40 -3.08 9.71
C PHE A 47 1.38 -2.34 8.78
N ALA A 48 2.28 -1.53 9.34
CA ALA A 48 3.33 -0.84 8.59
C ALA A 48 4.34 -1.82 7.96
N SER A 49 4.64 -2.95 8.61
CA SER A 49 5.54 -3.97 8.05
C SER A 49 4.85 -4.82 6.98
N ASP A 50 3.59 -5.21 7.22
CA ASP A 50 2.97 -6.29 6.45
C ASP A 50 2.18 -5.76 5.24
N ALA A 51 1.58 -4.57 5.34
CA ALA A 51 0.76 -4.00 4.26
C ALA A 51 1.51 -3.77 2.94
N PRO A 52 2.76 -3.25 2.92
CA PRO A 52 3.55 -3.14 1.70
C PRO A 52 3.76 -4.49 1.01
N GLN A 53 4.08 -5.53 1.78
CA GLN A 53 4.33 -6.86 1.24
C GLN A 53 3.05 -7.50 0.71
N GLY A 54 1.93 -7.38 1.44
CA GLY A 54 0.63 -7.86 0.97
C GLY A 54 0.20 -7.20 -0.34
N PHE A 55 0.38 -5.89 -0.46
CA PHE A 55 0.07 -5.17 -1.69
C PHE A 55 0.94 -5.62 -2.88
N ARG A 56 2.25 -5.83 -2.66
CA ARG A 56 3.14 -6.35 -3.72
C ARG A 56 2.75 -7.76 -4.17
N SER A 57 2.31 -8.62 -3.26
CA SER A 57 1.79 -9.94 -3.62
C SER A 57 0.55 -9.82 -4.51
N LEU A 58 -0.38 -8.92 -4.21
CA LEU A 58 -1.53 -8.66 -5.08
C LEU A 58 -1.08 -8.16 -6.46
N LEU A 59 -0.17 -7.18 -6.52
CA LEU A 59 0.35 -6.66 -7.79
C LEU A 59 0.92 -7.77 -8.67
N HIS A 60 1.61 -8.73 -8.05
CA HIS A 60 2.20 -9.87 -8.75
C HIS A 60 1.16 -10.89 -9.24
N VAL A 61 0.12 -11.16 -8.43
CA VAL A 61 -0.86 -12.23 -8.71
C VAL A 61 -1.98 -11.76 -9.62
N ILE A 62 -2.53 -10.56 -9.38
CA ILE A 62 -3.74 -10.07 -10.07
C ILE A 62 -3.50 -8.81 -10.92
N GLY A 63 -2.27 -8.27 -10.93
CA GLY A 63 -1.92 -7.08 -11.71
C GLY A 63 -2.37 -5.77 -11.06
N ILE A 64 -2.02 -4.65 -11.69
CA ILE A 64 -2.14 -3.31 -11.09
C ILE A 64 -3.59 -2.91 -10.84
N GLU A 65 -4.44 -2.98 -11.87
CA GLU A 65 -5.82 -2.50 -11.82
C GLU A 65 -6.62 -3.25 -10.75
N ALA A 66 -6.64 -4.59 -10.83
CA ALA A 66 -7.36 -5.42 -9.87
C ALA A 66 -6.81 -5.29 -8.44
N SER A 67 -5.50 -5.06 -8.26
CA SER A 67 -4.92 -4.81 -6.93
C SER A 67 -5.40 -3.51 -6.31
N ILE A 68 -5.50 -2.45 -7.12
CA ILE A 68 -6.00 -1.15 -6.65
C ILE A 68 -7.48 -1.26 -6.32
N GLU A 69 -8.28 -1.91 -7.16
CA GLU A 69 -9.70 -2.15 -6.90
C GLU A 69 -9.91 -2.98 -5.63
N THR A 70 -9.13 -4.06 -5.44
CA THR A 70 -9.16 -4.88 -4.21
C THR A 70 -8.85 -4.04 -2.98
N LEU A 71 -7.85 -3.16 -3.06
CA LEU A 71 -7.48 -2.28 -1.95
C LEU A 71 -8.59 -1.26 -1.63
N ILE A 72 -9.24 -0.70 -2.66
CA ILE A 72 -10.38 0.22 -2.50
C ILE A 72 -11.55 -0.48 -1.81
N ASN A 73 -11.86 -1.71 -2.22
CA ASN A 73 -12.94 -2.49 -1.61
C ASN A 73 -12.62 -2.83 -0.15
N LEU A 74 -11.39 -3.27 0.15
CA LEU A 74 -10.96 -3.60 1.52
C LEU A 74 -11.02 -2.43 2.52
N ILE A 75 -10.86 -1.19 2.07
CA ILE A 75 -10.98 -0.02 2.95
C ILE A 75 -12.40 0.57 3.00
N SER A 76 -13.28 0.05 2.14
CA SER A 76 -14.69 0.44 2.04
C SER A 76 -15.62 -0.57 2.73
N GLU A 77 -15.21 -1.84 2.86
CA GLU A 77 -15.91 -2.92 3.54
C GLU A 77 -15.54 -3.02 5.04
N ASP A 78 -16.51 -3.49 5.84
CA ASP A 78 -16.51 -3.56 7.31
C ASP A 78 -15.47 -4.51 7.94
#